data_AF-A0A7W1LG90-F1
#
_entry.id   AF-A0A7W1LG90-F1
#
_cell.length_a   1.000
_cell.length_b   1.000
_cell.length_c   1.000
_cell.angle_alpha   90.00
_cell.angle_beta   90.00
_cell.angle_gamma   90.00
#
_symmetry.space_group_name_H-M   'P 1'
#
loop_
_entity.id
_entity.type
_entity.pdbx_description
1 polymer ?
#
loop_
_entity_poly.entity_id
_entity_poly.type
_entity_poly.pdbx_seq_one_letter_code
_entity_poly.pdbx_strand_id
1 'polypeptide(L)'
;AYATKVMHEIWDAANAQDVLTIDRYAHLVGGARMGASPEESVIDSDHRAWGIPNLLVADGSVMPTQGAANPALAIMALADRLAGLLQAKRVRAERPPRRGLVAAIDSTEASAA
;
A
#
# COMPACT_ATOMS: atom_id res chain seq x y z
N ALA A 1 0.31 22.55 7.36
CA ALA A 1 -0.16 23.95 7.40
C ALA A 1 -1.56 24.07 8.01
N TYR A 2 -2.64 23.60 7.35
CA TYR A 2 -4.00 23.75 7.88
C TYR A 2 -4.24 23.02 9.22
N ALA A 3 -3.92 21.72 9.29
CA ALA A 3 -4.12 20.94 10.52
C ALA A 3 -3.34 21.53 11.72
N THR A 4 -2.09 21.95 11.49
CA THR A 4 -1.26 22.62 12.51
C THR A 4 -1.94 23.89 13.03
N LYS A 5 -2.44 24.74 12.12
CA LYS A 5 -3.14 25.98 12.49
C LYS A 5 -4.37 25.69 13.36
N VAL A 6 -5.23 24.75 12.94
CA VAL A 6 -6.44 24.39 13.70
C VAL A 6 -6.09 23.83 15.08
N MET A 7 -5.05 23.00 15.17
CA MET A 7 -4.60 22.47 16.47
C MET A 7 -4.07 23.57 17.39
N HIS A 8 -3.38 24.58 16.85
CA HIS A 8 -2.93 25.74 17.64
C HIS A 8 -4.11 26.56 18.16
N GLU A 9 -5.12 26.82 17.32
CA GLU A 9 -6.35 27.51 17.74
C GLU A 9 -7.06 26.76 18.89
N ILE A 10 -7.09 25.41 18.85
CA ILE A 10 -7.66 24.58 19.92
C ILE A 10 -6.85 24.71 21.22
N TRP A 11 -5.52 24.70 21.14
CA TRP A 11 -4.66 24.81 22.32
C TRP A 11 -4.67 26.20 22.94
N ASP A 12 -4.69 27.26 22.12
CA ASP A 12 -4.83 28.64 22.57
C ASP A 12 -6.16 28.84 23.32
N ALA A 13 -7.25 28.31 22.77
CA ALA A 13 -8.56 28.33 23.41
C ALA A 13 -8.62 27.53 24.73
N ALA A 14 -7.70 26.58 24.91
CA ALA A 14 -7.53 25.81 26.15
C ALA A 14 -6.53 26.46 27.13
N ASN A 15 -6.03 27.67 26.85
CA ASN A 15 -5.03 28.41 27.63
C ASN A 15 -3.70 27.65 27.84
N ALA A 16 -3.30 26.80 26.90
CA ALA A 16 -2.00 26.12 26.95
C ALA A 16 -0.84 27.14 26.93
N GLN A 17 0.23 26.90 27.70
CA GLN A 17 1.36 27.84 27.84
C GLN A 17 2.62 27.39 27.08
N ASP A 18 2.83 26.08 26.94
CA ASP A 18 4.05 25.50 26.35
C ASP A 18 3.70 24.56 25.18
N VAL A 19 3.21 25.12 24.08
CA VAL A 19 2.81 24.34 22.89
C VAL A 19 4.03 24.01 22.02
N LEU A 20 4.37 22.72 21.94
CA LEU A 20 5.42 22.20 21.05
C LEU A 20 4.79 21.49 19.84
N THR A 21 5.25 21.82 18.64
CA THR A 21 4.88 21.09 17.40
C THR A 21 6.08 20.31 16.90
N ILE A 22 5.88 19.01 16.63
CA ILE A 22 6.92 18.11 16.13
C ILE A 22 6.41 17.47 14.84
N ASP A 23 7.21 17.56 13.78
CA ASP A 23 6.94 16.82 12.55
C ASP A 23 7.28 15.34 12.77
N ARG A 24 6.26 14.49 12.74
CA ARG A 24 6.40 13.04 12.93
C ARG A 24 5.65 12.27 11.86
N TYR A 25 6.33 11.26 11.31
CA TYR A 25 5.76 10.31 10.37
C TYR A 25 5.81 8.91 11.01
N ALA A 26 4.64 8.28 11.19
CA ALA A 26 4.55 6.96 11.81
C ALA A 26 3.74 5.94 10.98
N HIS A 27 3.01 6.40 9.97
CA HIS A 27 2.07 5.57 9.20
C HIS A 27 2.49 5.48 7.73
N LEU A 28 3.57 4.75 7.48
CA LEU A 28 4.06 4.47 6.13
C LEU A 28 3.11 3.48 5.43
N VAL A 29 2.51 3.89 4.32
CA VAL A 29 1.56 3.10 3.54
C VAL A 29 1.75 3.37 2.04
N GLY A 30 1.21 2.50 1.18
CA GLY A 30 1.16 2.70 -0.27
C GLY A 30 2.40 2.30 -1.08
N GLY A 31 3.46 1.78 -0.45
CA GLY A 31 4.69 1.37 -1.15
C GLY A 31 4.51 0.26 -2.20
N ALA A 32 3.52 -0.63 -2.00
CA ALA A 32 3.12 -1.66 -2.95
C ALA A 32 1.62 -1.55 -3.23
N ARG A 33 1.15 -0.32 -3.52
CA ARG A 33 -0.28 0.01 -3.63
C ARG A 33 -1.03 -0.97 -4.54
N MET A 34 -2.24 -1.34 -4.11
CA MET A 34 -3.25 -1.97 -4.96
C MET A 34 -3.72 -1.00 -6.05
N GLY A 35 -4.07 -1.52 -7.23
CA GLY A 35 -4.70 -0.77 -8.31
C GLY A 35 -5.37 -1.66 -9.35
N ALA A 36 -5.86 -1.05 -10.43
CA ALA A 36 -6.57 -1.79 -11.49
C ALA A 36 -5.63 -2.30 -12.58
N SER A 37 -4.41 -1.76 -12.69
CA SER A 37 -3.44 -2.16 -13.70
C SER A 37 -1.97 -2.09 -13.23
N PRO A 38 -1.05 -2.86 -13.84
CA PRO A 38 0.38 -2.81 -13.51
C PRO A 38 1.07 -1.50 -13.91
N GLU A 39 0.45 -0.70 -14.79
CA GLU A 39 0.98 0.60 -15.18
C GLU A 39 0.82 1.65 -14.05
N GLU A 40 -0.13 1.43 -13.13
CA GLU A 40 -0.43 2.35 -12.04
C GLU A 40 -0.21 1.76 -10.64
N SER A 41 0.09 0.46 -10.52
CA SER A 41 0.14 -0.23 -9.23
C SER A 41 1.11 -1.40 -9.20
N VAL A 42 1.51 -1.80 -7.99
CA VAL A 42 2.45 -2.92 -7.79
C VAL A 42 1.71 -4.25 -7.72
N ILE A 43 0.51 -4.23 -7.14
CA ILE A 43 -0.32 -5.40 -6.94
C ILE A 43 -1.76 -5.13 -7.39
N ASP A 44 -2.51 -6.18 -7.70
CA ASP A 44 -3.94 -6.09 -7.97
C ASP A 44 -4.76 -5.98 -6.68
N SER A 45 -6.07 -5.77 -6.82
CA SER A 45 -7.00 -5.68 -5.69
C SER A 45 -7.08 -6.95 -4.84
N ASP A 46 -6.56 -8.09 -5.30
CA ASP A 46 -6.56 -9.36 -4.58
C ASP A 46 -5.19 -9.66 -3.95
N HIS A 47 -4.39 -8.61 -3.73
CA HIS A 47 -3.07 -8.60 -3.10
C HIS A 47 -1.95 -9.23 -3.92
N ARG A 48 -2.18 -9.57 -5.20
CA ARG A 48 -1.21 -10.29 -6.02
C ARG A 48 -0.32 -9.34 -6.80
N ALA A 49 0.99 -9.57 -6.74
CA ALA A 49 1.93 -8.85 -7.58
C ALA A 49 1.71 -9.14 -9.07
N TRP A 50 1.71 -8.10 -9.89
CA TRP A 50 1.48 -8.25 -11.33
C TRP A 50 2.57 -9.05 -12.04
N GLY A 51 3.83 -8.86 -11.63
CA GLY A 51 4.99 -9.46 -12.28
C GLY A 51 5.37 -10.86 -11.79
N ILE A 52 4.83 -11.31 -10.64
CA ILE A 52 5.24 -12.55 -9.99
C ILE A 52 4.00 -13.37 -9.62
N PRO A 53 3.71 -14.48 -10.34
CA PRO A 53 2.45 -15.20 -10.20
C PRO A 53 2.13 -15.69 -8.79
N ASN A 54 3.09 -16.04 -7.95
CA ASN A 54 2.80 -16.59 -6.61
C ASN A 54 3.29 -15.68 -5.47
N LEU A 55 3.34 -14.36 -5.73
CA LEU A 55 3.70 -13.37 -4.73
C LEU A 55 2.48 -12.56 -4.31
N LEU A 56 2.22 -12.55 -3.01
CA LEU A 56 1.15 -11.80 -2.37
C LEU A 56 1.75 -10.84 -1.33
N VAL A 57 1.15 -9.68 -1.14
CA VAL A 57 1.59 -8.67 -0.16
C VAL A 57 0.49 -8.39 0.84
N ALA A 58 0.81 -8.33 2.14
CA ALA A 58 -0.18 -8.15 3.21
C ALA A 58 0.37 -7.28 4.35
N ASP A 59 0.37 -5.97 4.15
CA ASP A 59 0.76 -4.96 5.15
C ASP A 59 0.19 -3.57 4.75
N GLY A 60 0.64 -2.48 5.38
CA GLY A 60 0.22 -1.12 5.03
C GLY A 60 0.63 -0.64 3.62
N SER A 61 1.64 -1.27 3.01
CA SER A 61 2.11 -0.89 1.67
C SER A 61 1.04 -1.10 0.59
N VAL A 62 0.09 -2.01 0.82
CA VAL A 62 -0.97 -2.34 -0.16
C VAL A 62 -2.05 -1.26 -0.27
N MET A 63 -2.16 -0.38 0.72
CA MET A 63 -3.24 0.62 0.79
C MET A 63 -3.09 1.65 -0.35
N PRO A 64 -4.11 1.85 -1.21
CA PRO A 64 -4.02 2.84 -2.29
C PRO A 64 -3.92 4.28 -1.80
N THR A 65 -4.43 4.56 -0.59
CA THR A 65 -4.50 5.91 -0.01
C THR A 65 -4.45 5.81 1.51
N GLN A 66 -3.83 6.80 2.15
CA GLN A 66 -3.87 6.97 3.60
C GLN A 66 -5.11 7.78 4.02
N GLY A 67 -5.81 7.31 5.04
CA GLY A 67 -6.89 8.06 5.67
C GLY A 67 -6.40 9.01 6.77
N ALA A 68 -7.32 9.71 7.44
CA ALA A 68 -7.00 10.56 8.58
C ALA A 68 -6.78 9.76 9.89
N ALA A 69 -7.25 8.52 9.96
CA ALA A 69 -7.20 7.66 11.15
C ALA A 69 -5.99 6.69 11.10
N ASN A 70 -5.73 6.03 12.24
CA ASN A 70 -4.64 5.06 12.34
C ASN A 70 -4.91 3.84 11.42
N PRO A 71 -3.94 3.42 10.59
CA PRO A 71 -4.18 2.43 9.55
C PRO A 71 -4.24 0.99 10.06
N ALA A 72 -3.84 0.71 11.31
CA ALA A 72 -3.67 -0.65 11.82
C ALA A 72 -4.90 -1.54 11.62
N LEU A 73 -6.10 -1.02 11.91
CA LEU A 73 -7.33 -1.80 11.73
C LEU A 73 -7.66 -2.04 10.25
N ALA A 74 -7.40 -1.06 9.37
CA ALA A 74 -7.56 -1.23 7.93
C ALA A 74 -6.58 -2.28 7.37
N ILE A 75 -5.34 -2.29 7.86
CA ILE A 75 -4.33 -3.29 7.50
C ILE A 75 -4.79 -4.69 7.92
N MET A 76 -5.27 -4.84 9.16
CA MET A 76 -5.80 -6.12 9.66
C MET A 76 -7.02 -6.58 8.84
N ALA A 77 -7.94 -5.68 8.51
CA ALA A 77 -9.10 -6.01 7.69
C ALA A 77 -8.72 -6.47 6.27
N LEU A 78 -7.71 -5.83 5.65
CA LEU A 78 -7.18 -6.25 4.35
C LEU A 78 -6.47 -7.61 4.43
N ALA A 79 -5.70 -7.85 5.50
CA ALA A 79 -5.07 -9.14 5.74
C ALA A 79 -6.10 -10.26 5.94
N ASP A 80 -7.18 -10.01 6.69
CA ASP A 80 -8.28 -10.95 6.89
C ASP A 80 -9.03 -11.24 5.58
N ARG A 81 -9.28 -10.21 4.77
CA ARG A 81 -9.83 -10.38 3.41
C ARG A 81 -8.95 -11.30 2.55
N LEU A 82 -7.64 -11.10 2.55
CA LEU A 82 -6.71 -11.97 1.82
C LEU A 82 -6.77 -13.41 2.36
N ALA A 83 -6.80 -13.60 3.67
CA ALA A 83 -6.94 -14.92 4.27
C ALA A 83 -8.22 -15.63 3.81
N GLY A 84 -9.35 -14.91 3.73
CA GLY A 84 -10.60 -15.43 3.16
C GLY A 84 -10.49 -15.82 1.68
N LEU A 85 -9.78 -15.02 0.87
CA LEU A 85 -9.52 -15.35 -0.54
C LEU A 85 -8.67 -16.62 -0.67
N LEU A 86 -7.64 -16.76 0.17
CA LEU A 86 -6.77 -17.95 0.18
C LEU A 86 -7.55 -19.20 0.60
N GLN A 87 -8.33 -19.11 1.68
CA GLN A 87 -9.16 -20.22 2.16
C GLN A 87 -10.16 -20.67 1.09
N ALA A 88 -10.77 -19.72 0.37
CA ALA A 88 -11.70 -20.01 -0.71
C ALA A 88 -11.01 -20.41 -2.03
N LYS A 89 -9.67 -20.45 -2.09
CA LYS A 89 -8.88 -20.63 -3.33
C LYS A 89 -9.25 -19.65 -4.44
N ARG A 90 -9.61 -18.42 -4.06
CA ARG A 90 -10.06 -17.33 -4.94
C ARG A 90 -8.94 -16.36 -5.32
N VAL A 91 -7.78 -16.45 -4.68
CA VAL A 91 -6.54 -15.88 -5.24
C VAL A 91 -6.20 -16.74 -6.46
N ARG A 92 -6.56 -16.28 -7.67
CA ARG A 92 -6.43 -17.08 -8.90
C ARG A 92 -4.99 -17.58 -9.04
N ALA A 93 -4.77 -18.90 -9.06
CA ALA A 93 -3.43 -19.48 -9.14
C ALA A 93 -2.66 -19.05 -10.40
N GLU A 94 -3.37 -18.77 -11.50
CA GLU A 94 -2.78 -18.42 -12.78
C GLU A 94 -3.55 -17.25 -13.42
N ARG A 95 -2.88 -16.12 -13.59
CA ARG A 95 -3.22 -15.16 -14.65
C ARG A 95 -2.14 -15.40 -15.70
N PRO A 96 -2.48 -15.70 -16.98
CA PRO A 96 -1.45 -15.93 -17.98
C PRO A 96 -0.52 -14.71 -18.01
N PRO A 97 0.81 -14.92 -17.99
CA PRO A 97 1.75 -13.81 -18.07
C PRO A 97 1.39 -12.96 -19.27
N ARG A 98 1.33 -11.63 -19.11
CA ARG A 98 1.15 -10.75 -20.25
C ARG A 98 2.29 -11.02 -21.22
N ARG A 99 1.95 -11.46 -22.45
CA ARG A 99 2.87 -11.54 -23.59
C ARG A 99 3.65 -10.22 -23.63
N GLY A 100 4.92 -10.23 -23.24
CA GLY A 100 5.79 -9.05 -23.23
C GLY A 100 6.62 -8.84 -21.97
N LEU A 101 6.18 -9.26 -20.77
CA LEU A 101 6.97 -9.00 -19.56
C LEU A 101 8.15 -9.98 -19.40
N VAL A 102 7.98 -11.23 -19.81
CA VAL A 102 9.06 -12.24 -19.78
C VAL A 102 10.17 -11.92 -20.79
N ALA A 103 9.88 -11.21 -21.87
CA ALA A 103 10.91 -10.82 -22.85
C ALA A 103 11.82 -9.69 -22.33
N ALA A 104 11.34 -8.84 -21.42
CA ALA A 104 12.09 -7.69 -20.91
C ALA A 104 13.17 -8.09 -19.89
N ILE A 105 12.88 -9.08 -19.03
CA ILE A 105 13.85 -9.64 -18.07
C ILE A 105 14.98 -10.40 -18.78
N ASP A 106 14.69 -11.09 -19.89
CA ASP A 106 15.71 -11.79 -20.69
C ASP A 106 16.62 -10.80 -21.45
N SER A 107 16.07 -9.68 -21.93
CA SER A 107 16.83 -8.65 -22.66
C SER A 107 17.82 -7.84 -21.80
N THR A 108 17.67 -7.86 -20.47
CA THR A 108 18.58 -7.16 -19.55
C THR A 108 19.79 -8.00 -19.17
N GLU A 109 19.70 -9.33 -19.20
CA GLU A 109 20.84 -10.22 -18.98
C GLU A 109 21.74 -10.33 -20.23
N ALA A 110 21.16 -10.26 -21.44
CA ALA A 110 21.91 -10.30 -22.69
C ALA A 110 22.75 -9.04 -22.98
N SER A 111 22.49 -7.92 -22.31
CA SER A 111 23.26 -6.67 -22.43
C SER A 111 24.45 -6.58 -21.46
N ALA A 112 24.59 -7.54 -20.54
CA ALA A 112 25.60 -7.54 -19.48
C ALA A 112 26.70 -8.60 -19.69
N ALA A 113 26.78 -9.21 -20.89
CA ALA A 113 27.79 -10.18 -21.29
C ALA A 113 28.62 -9.68 -22.49
#